data_AF-A0A6A4CG47-F1
#
_entry.id   AF-A0A6A4CG47-F1
#
_cell.length_a   1.000
_cell.length_b   1.000
_cell.length_c   1.000
_cell.angle_alpha   90.00
_cell.angle_beta   90.00
_cell.angle_gamma   90.00
#
_symmetry.space_group_name_H-M   'P 1'
#
loop_
_entity.id
_entity.type
_entity.pdbx_description
1 polymer ?
#
loop_
_entity_poly.entity_id
_entity_poly.type
_entity_poly.pdbx_seq_one_letter_code
_entity_poly.pdbx_strand_id
1 'polypeptide(L)'
;LASLEELIRQESQCRRQENGDLARLLSFAFTQPVPPVDRFQRRALLDAQSVTELTHVLRGQYSPLVSAQVIADLRQELGTLQTLQGDQARRLDSLATENAELQEKVKEANLERSLWEREAKKASPFLTSLRKALVKSEAALKLAQESQDRKIKLAFKHSDDHAQKVTKLEEEVVTLTKALADRDHAYAELHAVVTKHVEQLQESTRLLLDGDS
;
A
#
# COMPACT_ATOMS: atom_id res chain seq x y z
N LEU A 1 -50.51 108.40 23.29
CA LEU A 1 -49.03 108.39 23.15
C LEU A 1 -48.39 107.33 24.06
N ALA A 2 -48.70 107.28 25.37
CA ALA A 2 -48.15 106.27 26.30
C ALA A 2 -48.31 104.79 25.89
N SER A 3 -49.40 104.40 25.21
CA SER A 3 -49.63 103.01 24.77
C SER A 3 -48.75 102.56 23.60
N LEU A 4 -48.27 103.49 22.77
CA LEU A 4 -47.43 103.16 21.61
C LEU A 4 -45.97 103.00 22.05
N GLU A 5 -45.52 103.84 22.98
CA GLU A 5 -44.18 103.76 23.57
C GLU A 5 -43.99 102.46 24.35
N GLU A 6 -44.99 102.01 25.10
CA GLU A 6 -44.96 100.71 25.79
C GLU A 6 -44.94 99.53 24.81
N LEU A 7 -45.70 99.60 23.71
CA LEU A 7 -45.67 98.56 22.68
C LEU A 7 -44.31 98.47 21.99
N ILE A 8 -43.71 99.61 21.63
CA ILE A 8 -42.37 99.67 21.03
C ILE A 8 -41.32 99.14 22.02
N ARG A 9 -41.44 99.48 23.31
CA ARG A 9 -40.54 98.98 24.35
C ARG A 9 -40.66 97.46 24.47
N GLN A 10 -41.88 96.93 24.54
CA GLN A 10 -42.14 95.49 24.64
C GLN A 10 -41.67 94.73 23.40
N GLU A 11 -41.92 95.26 22.20
CA GLU A 11 -41.44 94.68 20.95
C GLU A 11 -39.91 94.67 20.88
N SER A 12 -39.26 95.76 21.32
CA SER A 12 -37.80 95.83 21.38
C SER A 12 -37.20 94.81 22.36
N GLN A 13 -37.89 94.52 23.47
CA GLN A 13 -37.48 93.49 24.43
C GLN A 13 -37.68 92.09 23.85
N CYS A 14 -38.81 91.84 23.18
CA CYS A 14 -39.08 90.58 22.51
C CYS A 14 -38.03 90.28 21.42
N ARG A 15 -37.73 91.26 20.55
CA ARG A 15 -36.68 91.12 19.53
C ARG A 15 -35.28 90.90 20.13
N ARG A 16 -34.94 91.55 21.25
CA ARG A 16 -33.65 91.30 21.93
C ARG A 16 -33.57 89.87 22.46
N GLN A 17 -34.67 89.34 22.99
CA GLN A 17 -34.71 87.98 23.50
C GLN A 17 -34.61 86.94 22.38
N GLU A 18 -35.38 87.11 21.30
CA GLU A 18 -35.30 86.27 20.11
C GLU A 18 -33.91 86.26 19.49
N ASN A 19 -33.28 87.44 19.34
CA ASN A 19 -31.90 87.53 18.85
C ASN A 19 -30.90 86.84 19.78
N GLY A 20 -31.12 86.89 21.10
CA GLY A 20 -30.33 86.17 22.08
C GLY A 20 -30.48 84.65 21.96
N ASP A 21 -31.71 84.17 21.74
CA ASP A 21 -31.99 82.75 21.52
C ASP A 21 -31.43 82.25 20.19
N LEU A 22 -31.53 83.07 19.12
CA LEU A 22 -30.94 82.80 17.81
C LEU A 22 -29.41 82.60 17.93
N ALA A 23 -28.73 83.52 18.63
CA ALA A 23 -27.29 83.44 18.85
C ALA A 23 -26.89 82.21 19.68
N ARG A 24 -27.68 81.85 20.70
CA ARG A 24 -27.46 80.64 21.51
C ARG A 24 -27.59 79.37 20.66
N LEU A 25 -28.62 79.27 19.84
CA LEU A 25 -28.85 78.11 18.96
C LEU A 25 -27.80 77.98 17.86
N LEU A 26 -27.38 79.09 17.26
CA LEU A 26 -26.27 79.12 16.32
C LEU A 26 -24.97 78.65 16.98
N SER A 27 -24.64 79.19 18.15
CA SER A 27 -23.46 78.78 18.90
C SER A 27 -23.50 77.28 19.22
N PHE A 28 -24.65 76.77 19.66
CA PHE A 28 -24.87 75.35 19.90
C PHE A 28 -24.71 74.49 18.63
N ALA A 29 -25.15 74.96 17.47
CA ALA A 29 -25.00 74.24 16.20
C ALA A 29 -23.53 74.09 15.75
N PHE A 30 -22.70 75.09 16.02
CA PHE A 30 -21.30 75.13 15.59
C PHE A 30 -20.30 74.58 16.61
N THR A 31 -20.72 74.37 17.86
CA THR A 31 -19.86 73.87 18.95
C THR A 31 -20.11 72.41 19.33
N GLN A 32 -21.04 71.74 18.63
CA GLN A 32 -21.31 70.31 18.83
C GLN A 32 -20.20 69.40 18.26
N PRO A 33 -20.08 68.16 18.79
CA PRO A 33 -19.02 67.22 18.43
C PRO A 33 -19.05 66.78 16.95
N VAL A 34 -20.17 66.96 16.26
CA VAL A 34 -20.28 66.74 14.81
C VAL A 34 -20.74 68.05 14.16
N PRO A 35 -19.83 68.88 13.64
CA PRO A 35 -20.20 70.11 12.95
C PRO A 35 -20.91 69.80 11.62
N PRO A 36 -21.76 70.72 11.12
CA PRO A 36 -22.47 70.54 9.85
C PRO A 36 -21.48 70.33 8.70
N VAL A 37 -21.47 69.10 8.18
CA VAL A 37 -20.49 68.64 7.18
C VAL A 37 -20.73 69.33 5.83
N ASP A 38 -21.99 69.54 5.46
CA ASP A 38 -22.41 70.12 4.18
C ASP A 38 -22.35 71.68 4.18
N ARG A 39 -21.87 72.24 3.07
CA ARG A 39 -21.73 73.69 2.84
C ARG A 39 -23.08 74.38 2.74
N PHE A 40 -24.07 73.75 2.11
CA PHE A 40 -25.42 74.31 1.99
C PHE A 40 -26.12 74.39 3.34
N GLN A 41 -25.89 73.42 4.22
CA GLN A 41 -26.42 73.40 5.58
C GLN A 41 -25.76 74.45 6.49
N ARG A 42 -24.44 74.63 6.39
CA ARG A 42 -23.75 75.74 7.07
C ARG A 42 -24.30 77.10 6.65
N ARG A 43 -24.61 77.26 5.36
CA ARG A 43 -25.20 78.49 4.82
C ARG A 43 -26.63 78.71 5.32
N ALA A 44 -27.47 77.67 5.30
CA ALA A 44 -28.84 77.73 5.81
C ALA A 44 -28.93 78.05 7.32
N LEU A 45 -27.96 77.61 8.13
CA LEU A 45 -27.88 78.01 9.54
C LEU A 45 -27.56 79.51 9.66
N LEU A 46 -26.57 80.02 8.91
CA LEU A 46 -26.17 81.42 8.98
C LEU A 46 -27.21 82.39 8.39
N ASP A 47 -28.01 81.93 7.43
CA ASP A 47 -29.02 82.76 6.75
C ASP A 47 -30.38 82.77 7.49
N ALA A 48 -30.57 81.96 8.53
CA ALA A 48 -31.83 81.90 9.27
C ALA A 48 -32.07 83.18 10.10
N GLN A 49 -33.25 83.76 9.96
CA GLN A 49 -33.62 85.04 10.59
C GLN A 49 -34.50 84.86 11.82
N SER A 50 -34.93 83.63 12.10
CA SER A 50 -35.76 83.30 13.24
C SER A 50 -35.33 82.00 13.93
N VAL A 51 -35.70 81.88 15.21
CA VAL A 51 -35.47 80.68 16.02
C VAL A 51 -36.19 79.46 15.43
N THR A 52 -37.38 79.66 14.84
CA THR A 52 -38.17 78.61 14.18
C THR A 52 -37.49 78.07 12.92
N GLU A 53 -36.94 78.95 12.07
CA GLU A 53 -36.16 78.56 10.89
C GLU A 53 -34.90 77.77 11.28
N LEU A 54 -34.13 78.27 12.26
CA LEU A 54 -32.96 77.57 12.78
C LEU A 54 -33.31 76.18 13.31
N THR A 55 -34.41 76.08 14.07
CA THR A 55 -34.86 74.81 14.63
C THR A 55 -35.24 73.81 13.54
N HIS A 56 -35.82 74.27 12.43
CA HIS A 56 -36.15 73.42 11.28
C HIS A 56 -34.89 72.93 10.55
N VAL A 57 -33.90 73.80 10.33
CA VAL A 57 -32.61 73.43 9.71
C VAL A 57 -31.88 72.40 10.57
N LEU A 58 -31.83 72.61 11.88
CA LEU A 58 -31.22 71.66 12.82
C LEU A 58 -31.96 70.32 12.84
N ARG A 59 -33.29 70.31 12.78
CA ARG A 59 -34.06 69.06 12.70
C ARG A 59 -33.73 68.24 11.44
N GLY A 60 -33.45 68.90 10.32
CA GLY A 60 -33.02 68.24 9.08
C GLY A 60 -31.61 67.63 9.15
N GLN A 61 -30.70 68.24 9.93
CA GLN A 61 -29.32 67.74 10.14
C GLN A 61 -29.28 66.43 10.93
N TYR A 62 -30.30 66.17 11.74
CA TYR A 62 -30.44 64.95 12.53
C TYR A 62 -31.52 64.01 11.98
N SER A 63 -31.72 63.98 10.66
CA SER A 63 -32.70 63.06 10.06
C SER A 63 -32.28 61.59 10.33
N PRO A 64 -33.03 60.83 11.16
CA PRO A 64 -32.57 59.54 11.69
C PRO A 64 -32.58 58.38 10.66
N LEU A 65 -33.21 58.59 9.51
CA LEU A 65 -33.60 57.51 8.60
C LEU A 65 -32.42 56.79 7.95
N VAL A 66 -31.33 57.51 7.64
CA VAL A 66 -30.14 56.93 6.98
C VAL A 66 -29.25 56.18 7.98
N SER A 67 -29.17 56.64 9.23
CA SER A 67 -28.39 55.98 10.29
C SER A 67 -29.03 54.68 10.78
N ALA A 68 -30.36 54.58 10.77
CA ALA A 68 -31.07 53.38 11.20
C ALA A 68 -30.82 52.18 10.27
N GLN A 69 -30.76 52.39 8.96
CA GLN A 69 -30.48 51.34 7.99
C GLN A 69 -29.04 50.79 8.15
N VAL A 70 -28.05 51.68 8.24
CA VAL A 70 -26.64 51.29 8.45
C VAL A 70 -26.47 50.51 9.75
N ILE A 71 -27.18 50.90 10.82
CA ILE A 71 -27.17 50.16 12.09
C ILE A 71 -27.82 48.77 11.95
N ALA A 72 -28.89 48.63 11.15
CA ALA A 72 -29.52 47.34 10.89
C ALA A 72 -28.59 46.42 10.09
N ASP A 73 -27.93 46.94 9.06
CA ASP A 73 -26.99 46.20 8.22
C ASP A 73 -25.79 45.70 9.04
N LEU A 74 -25.19 46.57 9.86
CA LEU A 74 -24.07 46.19 10.74
C LEU A 74 -24.47 45.13 11.78
N ARG A 75 -25.71 45.17 12.28
CA ARG A 75 -26.21 44.12 13.20
C ARG A 75 -26.39 42.80 12.48
N GLN A 76 -26.86 42.83 11.23
CA GLN A 76 -26.97 41.65 10.39
C GLN A 76 -25.58 41.06 10.10
N GLU A 77 -24.63 41.87 9.68
CA GLU A 77 -23.24 41.46 9.44
C GLU A 77 -22.60 40.88 10.71
N LEU A 78 -22.76 41.53 11.86
CA LEU A 78 -22.29 41.01 13.15
C LEU A 78 -22.90 39.64 13.46
N GLY A 79 -24.20 39.46 13.22
CA GLY A 79 -24.86 38.16 13.36
C GLY A 79 -24.25 37.09 12.45
N THR A 80 -24.00 37.41 11.18
CA THR A 80 -23.35 36.47 10.25
C THR A 80 -21.93 36.12 10.70
N LEU A 81 -21.14 37.09 11.15
CA LEU A 81 -19.78 36.86 11.65
C LEU A 81 -19.79 35.98 12.91
N GLN A 82 -20.74 36.19 13.82
CA GLN A 82 -20.89 35.36 15.01
C GLN A 82 -21.23 33.90 14.64
N THR A 83 -22.11 33.68 13.67
CA THR A 83 -22.41 32.32 13.18
C THR A 83 -21.19 31.66 12.54
N LEU A 84 -20.45 32.39 11.70
CA LEU A 84 -19.24 31.89 11.06
C LEU A 84 -18.15 31.55 12.10
N GLN A 85 -18.00 32.39 13.13
CA GLN A 85 -17.07 32.16 14.22
C GLN A 85 -17.45 30.89 15.01
N GLY A 86 -18.75 30.69 15.29
CA GLY A 86 -19.24 29.47 15.93
C GLY A 86 -18.99 28.21 15.08
N ASP A 87 -19.18 28.32 13.76
CA ASP A 87 -18.89 27.23 12.83
C ASP A 87 -17.40 26.89 12.77
N GLN A 88 -16.54 27.91 12.77
CA GLN A 88 -15.08 27.73 12.83
C GLN A 88 -14.65 27.05 14.13
N ALA A 89 -15.20 27.46 15.28
CA ALA A 89 -14.91 26.83 16.56
C ALA A 89 -15.26 25.34 16.54
N ARG A 90 -16.47 24.98 16.06
CA ARG A 90 -16.90 23.58 15.94
C ARG A 90 -16.00 22.76 15.01
N ARG A 91 -15.54 23.35 13.91
CA ARG A 91 -14.58 22.70 12.99
C ARG A 91 -13.22 22.49 13.66
N LEU A 92 -12.73 23.45 14.42
CA LEU A 92 -11.47 23.31 15.17
C LEU A 92 -11.57 22.21 16.22
N ASP A 93 -12.69 22.13 16.94
CA ASP A 93 -12.93 21.06 17.92
C ASP A 93 -12.97 19.68 17.24
N SER A 94 -13.65 19.58 16.09
CA SER A 94 -13.72 18.34 15.30
C SER A 94 -12.34 17.90 14.79
N LEU A 95 -11.54 18.84 14.28
CA LEU A 95 -10.17 18.57 13.86
C LEU A 95 -9.26 18.20 15.03
N ALA A 96 -9.47 18.79 16.21
CA ALA A 96 -8.72 18.43 17.40
C ALA A 96 -9.02 16.99 17.84
N THR A 97 -10.29 16.55 17.79
CA THR A 97 -10.66 15.17 18.08
C THR A 97 -10.09 14.19 17.06
N GLU A 98 -10.17 14.50 15.76
CA GLU A 98 -9.62 13.66 14.71
C GLU A 98 -8.09 13.54 14.82
N ASN A 99 -7.41 14.64 15.15
CA ASN A 99 -5.96 14.63 15.34
C ASN A 99 -5.56 13.77 16.55
N ALA A 100 -6.33 13.80 17.64
CA ALA A 100 -6.09 12.92 18.79
C ALA A 100 -6.28 11.44 18.41
N GLU A 101 -7.34 11.10 17.67
CA GLU A 101 -7.57 9.74 17.18
C GLU A 101 -6.47 9.25 16.24
N LEU A 102 -6.02 10.11 15.31
CA LEU A 102 -4.92 9.78 14.40
C LEU A 102 -3.60 9.58 15.15
N GLN A 103 -3.33 10.38 16.19
CA GLN A 103 -2.15 10.18 17.03
C GLN A 103 -2.17 8.81 17.73
N GLU A 104 -3.32 8.37 18.25
CA GLU A 104 -3.44 7.04 18.84
C GLU A 104 -3.24 5.93 17.79
N LYS A 105 -3.88 6.03 16.62
CA LYS A 105 -3.67 5.07 15.52
C LYS A 105 -2.21 4.98 15.08
N VAL A 106 -1.50 6.12 15.06
CA VAL A 106 -0.07 6.14 14.75
C VAL A 106 0.75 5.44 15.84
N LYS A 107 0.39 5.58 17.12
CA LYS A 107 1.05 4.85 18.21
C LYS A 107 0.82 3.35 18.09
N GLU A 108 -0.41 2.92 17.85
CA GLU A 108 -0.77 1.51 17.65
C GLU A 108 0.00 0.90 16.47
N ALA A 109 -0.02 1.55 15.30
CA ALA A 109 0.70 1.09 14.12
C ALA A 109 2.22 0.99 14.36
N ASN A 110 2.80 1.91 15.13
CA ASN A 110 4.22 1.85 15.50
C ASN A 110 4.55 0.68 16.45
N LEU A 111 3.63 0.33 17.35
CA LEU A 111 3.76 -0.83 18.22
C LEU A 111 3.70 -2.13 17.40
N GLU A 112 2.74 -2.25 16.48
CA GLU A 112 2.63 -3.39 15.58
C GLU A 112 3.87 -3.54 14.70
N ARG A 113 4.34 -2.45 14.10
CA ARG A 113 5.59 -2.46 13.32
C ARG A 113 6.76 -3.00 14.14
N SER A 114 6.87 -2.57 15.39
CA SER A 114 7.93 -3.00 16.30
C SER A 114 7.82 -4.49 16.66
N LEU A 115 6.60 -5.03 16.79
CA LEU A 115 6.38 -6.45 16.99
C LEU A 115 6.81 -7.27 15.77
N TRP A 116 6.39 -6.85 14.57
CA TRP A 116 6.79 -7.51 13.32
C TRP A 116 8.30 -7.45 13.08
N GLU A 117 8.95 -6.33 13.41
CA GLU A 117 10.40 -6.20 13.30
C GLU A 117 11.13 -7.15 14.27
N ARG A 118 10.65 -7.32 15.49
CA ARG A 118 11.20 -8.30 16.44
C ARG A 118 11.02 -9.73 15.92
N GLU A 119 9.86 -10.06 15.39
CA GLU A 119 9.58 -11.40 14.87
C GLU A 119 10.44 -11.70 13.64
N ALA A 120 10.62 -10.73 12.75
CA ALA A 120 11.56 -10.84 11.63
C ALA A 120 13.01 -11.07 12.10
N LYS A 121 13.45 -10.36 13.14
CA LYS A 121 14.78 -10.55 13.74
C LYS A 121 14.95 -11.95 14.35
N LYS A 122 13.90 -12.49 14.99
CA LYS A 122 13.92 -13.88 15.50
C LYS A 122 13.98 -14.91 14.36
N ALA A 123 13.25 -14.70 13.27
CA ALA A 123 13.20 -15.61 12.13
C ALA A 123 14.51 -15.64 11.30
N SER A 124 15.22 -14.52 11.22
CA SER A 124 16.47 -14.37 10.45
C SER A 124 17.54 -15.45 10.70
N PRO A 125 17.93 -15.80 11.95
CA PRO A 125 18.89 -16.87 12.20
C PRO A 125 18.38 -18.26 11.80
N PHE A 126 17.07 -18.53 11.91
CA PHE A 126 16.48 -19.80 11.45
C PHE A 126 16.59 -19.92 9.92
N LEU A 127 16.23 -18.87 9.18
CA LEU A 127 16.38 -18.84 7.72
C LEU A 127 17.84 -19.00 7.30
N THR A 128 18.77 -18.39 8.03
CA THR A 128 20.21 -18.52 7.77
C THR A 128 20.68 -19.96 8.02
N SER A 129 20.22 -20.59 9.11
CA SER A 129 20.55 -21.98 9.44
C SER A 129 19.97 -22.96 8.42
N LEU A 130 18.73 -22.75 7.99
CA LEU A 130 18.08 -23.53 6.93
C LEU A 130 18.84 -23.44 5.62
N ARG A 131 19.25 -22.24 5.20
CA ARG A 131 20.08 -22.06 3.99
C ARG A 131 21.40 -22.84 4.10
N LYS A 132 22.07 -22.79 5.26
CA LYS A 132 23.31 -23.57 5.48
C LYS A 132 23.05 -25.09 5.42
N ALA A 133 21.96 -25.56 6.02
CA ALA A 133 21.59 -26.97 6.00
C ALA A 133 21.25 -27.44 4.58
N LEU A 134 20.55 -26.62 3.81
CA LEU A 134 20.21 -26.89 2.41
C LEU A 134 21.48 -27.08 1.57
N VAL A 135 22.40 -26.12 1.62
CA VAL A 135 23.69 -26.21 0.90
C VAL A 135 24.48 -27.47 1.29
N LYS A 136 24.50 -27.83 2.58
CA LYS A 136 25.15 -29.08 3.03
C LYS A 136 24.46 -30.32 2.46
N SER A 137 23.13 -30.35 2.47
CA SER A 137 22.37 -31.48 1.94
C SER A 137 22.53 -31.63 0.43
N GLU A 138 22.57 -30.52 -0.32
CA GLU A 138 22.82 -30.51 -1.76
C GLU A 138 24.20 -31.06 -2.09
N ALA A 139 25.23 -30.67 -1.33
CA ALA A 139 26.58 -31.21 -1.48
C ALA A 139 26.63 -32.71 -1.17
N ALA A 140 25.98 -33.16 -0.09
CA ALA A 140 25.90 -34.58 0.26
C ALA A 140 25.17 -35.41 -0.81
N LEU A 141 24.10 -34.87 -1.38
CA LEU A 141 23.33 -35.51 -2.45
C LEU A 141 24.17 -35.66 -3.72
N LYS A 142 24.92 -34.63 -4.12
CA LYS A 142 25.86 -34.72 -5.26
C LYS A 142 26.90 -35.81 -5.05
N LEU A 143 27.52 -35.88 -3.87
CA LEU A 143 28.51 -36.92 -3.55
C LEU A 143 27.90 -38.33 -3.55
N ALA A 144 26.68 -38.48 -3.02
CA ALA A 144 25.96 -39.75 -3.04
C ALA A 144 25.63 -40.18 -4.48
N GLN A 145 25.20 -39.25 -5.32
CA GLN A 145 24.93 -39.48 -6.74
C GLN A 145 26.19 -39.92 -7.48
N GLU A 146 27.31 -39.20 -7.33
CA GLU A 146 28.59 -39.57 -7.95
C GLU A 146 29.08 -40.97 -7.51
N SER A 147 28.87 -41.32 -6.23
CA SER A 147 29.20 -42.64 -5.70
C SER A 147 28.36 -43.74 -6.35
N GLN A 148 27.04 -43.51 -6.51
CA GLN A 148 26.15 -44.45 -7.19
C GLN A 148 26.50 -44.59 -8.67
N ASP A 149 26.76 -43.48 -9.37
CA ASP A 149 27.17 -43.51 -10.78
C ASP A 149 28.45 -44.31 -11.00
N ARG A 150 29.42 -44.22 -10.07
CA ARG A 150 30.64 -45.05 -10.10
C ARG A 150 30.32 -46.53 -9.90
N LYS A 151 29.46 -46.88 -8.94
CA LYS A 151 29.04 -48.28 -8.70
C LYS A 151 28.33 -48.87 -9.92
N ILE A 152 27.42 -48.11 -10.51
CA ILE A 152 26.68 -48.50 -11.72
C ILE A 152 27.67 -48.76 -12.87
N LYS A 153 28.60 -47.82 -13.12
CA LYS A 153 29.64 -48.00 -14.16
C LYS A 153 30.51 -49.24 -13.92
N LEU A 154 30.88 -49.53 -12.68
CA LEU A 154 31.65 -50.74 -12.35
C LEU A 154 30.83 -52.01 -12.54
N ALA A 155 29.56 -52.01 -12.15
CA ALA A 155 28.66 -53.14 -12.34
C ALA A 155 28.46 -53.46 -13.83
N PHE A 156 28.28 -52.43 -14.68
CA PHE A 156 28.21 -52.62 -16.12
C PHE A 156 29.49 -53.22 -16.69
N LYS A 157 30.66 -52.70 -16.32
CA LYS A 157 31.95 -53.29 -16.75
C LYS A 157 32.08 -54.76 -16.34
N HIS A 158 31.74 -55.07 -15.09
CA HIS A 158 31.79 -56.45 -14.61
C HIS A 158 30.80 -57.36 -15.35
N SER A 159 29.62 -56.84 -15.69
CA SER A 159 28.63 -57.55 -16.51
C SER A 159 29.16 -57.84 -17.92
N ASP A 160 29.79 -56.85 -18.56
CA ASP A 160 30.38 -57.01 -19.89
C ASP A 160 31.52 -58.05 -19.87
N ASP A 161 32.41 -57.99 -18.87
CA ASP A 161 33.48 -58.96 -18.68
C ASP A 161 32.92 -60.37 -18.46
N HIS A 162 31.82 -60.50 -17.71
CA HIS A 162 31.16 -61.78 -17.49
C HIS A 162 30.50 -62.31 -18.76
N ALA A 163 29.81 -61.46 -19.52
CA ALA A 163 29.23 -61.83 -20.81
C ALA A 163 30.31 -62.36 -21.77
N GLN A 164 31.46 -61.71 -21.86
CA GLN A 164 32.59 -62.19 -22.67
C GLN A 164 33.16 -63.54 -22.21
N LYS A 165 33.13 -63.83 -20.90
CA LYS A 165 33.52 -65.15 -20.38
C LYS A 165 32.51 -66.22 -20.75
N VAL A 166 31.22 -65.90 -20.66
CA VAL A 166 30.14 -66.81 -21.05
C VAL A 166 30.24 -67.15 -22.53
N THR A 167 30.43 -66.17 -23.42
CA THR A 167 30.57 -66.45 -24.86
C THR A 167 31.76 -67.36 -25.16
N LYS A 168 32.90 -67.17 -24.50
CA LYS A 168 34.07 -68.06 -24.66
C LYS A 168 33.78 -69.49 -24.20
N LEU A 169 33.12 -69.64 -23.04
CA LEU A 169 32.72 -70.95 -22.53
C LEU A 169 31.69 -71.63 -23.46
N GLU A 170 30.77 -70.86 -24.03
CA GLU A 170 29.82 -71.36 -25.03
C GLU A 170 30.55 -71.88 -26.28
N GLU A 171 31.55 -71.14 -26.79
CA GLU A 171 32.40 -71.57 -27.91
C GLU A 171 33.20 -72.86 -27.58
N GLU A 172 33.76 -72.94 -26.37
CA GLU A 172 34.45 -74.14 -25.88
C GLU A 172 33.52 -75.35 -25.78
N VAL A 173 32.30 -75.17 -25.24
CA VAL A 173 31.28 -76.22 -25.14
C VAL A 173 30.89 -76.72 -26.54
N VAL A 174 30.69 -75.82 -27.50
CA VAL A 174 30.40 -76.21 -28.90
C VAL A 174 31.53 -77.05 -29.47
N THR A 175 32.78 -76.63 -29.25
CA THR A 175 33.97 -77.33 -29.74
C THR A 175 34.11 -78.73 -29.12
N LEU A 176 33.95 -78.84 -27.80
CA LEU A 176 34.01 -80.12 -27.08
C LEU A 176 32.86 -81.04 -27.48
N THR A 177 31.66 -80.50 -27.68
CA THR A 177 30.49 -81.28 -28.14
C THR A 177 30.76 -81.89 -29.52
N LYS A 178 31.38 -81.14 -30.44
CA LYS A 178 31.78 -81.66 -31.75
C LYS A 178 32.82 -82.77 -31.62
N ALA A 179 33.88 -82.55 -30.84
CA ALA A 179 34.92 -83.56 -30.62
C ALA A 179 34.36 -84.84 -29.97
N LEU A 180 33.38 -84.72 -29.09
CA LEU A 180 32.68 -85.85 -28.50
C LEU A 180 31.89 -86.64 -29.55
N ALA A 181 31.14 -85.95 -30.42
CA ALA A 181 30.39 -86.57 -31.51
C ALA A 181 31.32 -87.31 -32.50
N ASP A 182 32.46 -86.70 -32.86
CA ASP A 182 33.47 -87.33 -33.73
C ASP A 182 34.05 -88.61 -33.09
N ARG A 183 34.32 -88.55 -31.78
CA ARG A 183 34.82 -89.71 -31.01
C ARG A 183 33.77 -90.82 -30.92
N ASP A 184 32.51 -90.47 -30.66
CA ASP A 184 31.42 -91.45 -30.57
C ASP A 184 31.16 -92.12 -31.93
N HIS A 185 31.33 -91.39 -33.04
CA HIS A 185 31.33 -91.96 -34.39
C HIS A 185 32.47 -92.98 -34.60
N ALA A 186 33.70 -92.61 -34.23
CA ALA A 186 34.85 -93.52 -34.32
C ALA A 186 34.68 -94.79 -33.43
N TYR A 187 34.11 -94.65 -32.23
CA TYR A 187 33.77 -95.80 -31.39
C TYR A 187 32.72 -96.71 -32.03
N ALA A 188 31.70 -96.15 -32.69
CA ALA A 188 30.70 -96.93 -33.41
C ALA A 188 31.32 -97.71 -34.59
N GLU A 189 32.24 -97.10 -35.34
CA GLU A 189 32.99 -97.78 -36.40
C GLU A 189 33.85 -98.93 -35.85
N LEU A 190 34.62 -98.68 -34.78
CA LEU A 190 35.42 -99.72 -34.12
C LEU A 190 34.54 -100.87 -33.60
N HIS A 191 33.41 -100.55 -32.98
CA HIS A 191 32.46 -101.55 -32.51
C HIS A 191 31.91 -102.39 -33.67
N ALA A 192 31.60 -101.78 -34.82
CA ALA A 192 31.17 -102.49 -36.01
C ALA A 192 32.27 -103.43 -36.57
N VAL A 193 33.53 -102.97 -36.60
CA VAL A 193 34.69 -103.80 -37.01
C VAL A 193 34.88 -104.99 -36.08
N VAL A 194 34.85 -104.77 -34.76
CA VAL A 194 34.99 -105.85 -33.76
C VAL A 194 33.85 -106.86 -33.90
N THR A 195 32.61 -106.39 -34.04
CA THR A 195 31.43 -107.26 -34.24
C THR A 195 31.63 -108.15 -35.46
N LYS A 196 32.01 -107.56 -36.61
CA LYS A 196 32.30 -108.30 -37.84
C LYS A 196 33.45 -109.30 -37.66
N HIS A 197 34.51 -108.94 -36.92
CA HIS A 197 35.62 -109.85 -36.66
C HIS A 197 35.21 -111.04 -35.79
N VAL A 198 34.38 -110.80 -34.77
CA VAL A 198 33.81 -111.86 -33.93
C VAL A 198 32.93 -112.79 -34.75
N GLU A 199 32.05 -112.25 -35.61
CA GLU A 199 31.25 -113.05 -36.54
C GLU A 199 32.12 -113.89 -37.47
N GLN A 200 33.20 -113.31 -38.03
CA GLN A 200 34.16 -114.03 -38.87
C GLN A 200 34.87 -115.16 -38.12
N LEU A 201 35.29 -114.95 -36.86
CA LEU A 201 35.90 -115.98 -36.03
C LEU A 201 34.90 -117.11 -35.71
N GLN A 202 33.65 -116.77 -35.41
CA GLN A 202 32.58 -117.75 -35.20
C GLN A 202 32.33 -118.59 -36.45
N GLU A 203 32.25 -117.95 -37.63
CA GLU A 203 32.04 -118.64 -38.90
C GLU A 203 33.24 -119.52 -39.29
N SER A 204 34.47 -119.03 -39.12
CA SER A 204 35.69 -119.83 -39.31
C SER A 204 35.72 -121.06 -38.39
N THR A 205 35.30 -120.89 -37.13
CA THR A 205 35.19 -122.00 -36.17
C THR A 205 34.13 -123.01 -36.60
N ARG A 206 32.99 -122.55 -37.12
CA ARG A 206 31.95 -123.43 -37.69
C ARG A 206 32.46 -124.22 -38.89
N LEU A 207 33.11 -123.55 -39.85
CA LEU A 207 33.68 -124.19 -41.04
C LEU A 207 34.76 -125.22 -40.69
N LEU A 208 35.57 -124.98 -39.65
CA LEU A 208 36.54 -125.96 -39.15
C LEU A 208 35.88 -127.19 -38.50
N LEU A 209 34.74 -127.00 -37.84
CA LEU A 209 33.99 -128.09 -37.19
C LEU A 209 33.14 -128.90 -38.19
N ASP A 210 32.63 -128.26 -39.25
CA ASP A 210 31.80 -128.89 -40.28
C ASP A 210 32.60 -129.40 -41.50
N GLY A 211 33.90 -129.08 -41.59
CA GLY A 211 34.79 -129.47 -42.70
C GLY A 211 35.47 -130.85 -42.56
N ASP A 212 35.33 -131.52 -41.42
CA ASP A 212 35.68 -132.94 -41.24
C ASP A 212 34.46 -133.81 -41.58
N SER A 213 34.17 -133.98 -42.87
CA SER A 213 33.26 -135.03 -43.38
C SER A 213 33.63 -135.44 -44.80
#